data_AF-A6N022-F1
#
_entry.id   AF-A6N022-F1
#
_cell.length_a   1.000
_cell.length_b   1.000
_cell.length_c   1.000
_cell.angle_alpha   90.00
_cell.angle_beta   90.00
_cell.angle_gamma   90.00
#
_symmetry.space_group_name_H-M   'P 1'
#
loop_
_entity.id
_entity.type
_entity.pdbx_description
1 polymer ?
#
loop_
_entity_poly.entity_id
_entity_poly.type
_entity_poly.pdbx_seq_one_letter_code
_entity_poly.pdbx_strand_id
1 'polypeptide(L)'
;KDSTDGSCSSAKEMTMLSGISEIIPEMEICDFEFDPCGYSMNGIYGPAVSTIHVTPEEGFSYASYEAMNFNPSSLVYDDLIKKVLACFCPSDFSVAVTIFGGHGFAKSWAKGAEVDSYMCDDLVEQELPGGGVLMYQSFTAVTPGAVSPRSTLDGWNSDGAEMVAKSKEMSVCWEGEKAVKKKDADA
;
A
#
# COMPACT_ATOMS: atom_id res chain seq x y z
N LYS A 1 32.79 8.11 32.29
CA LYS A 1 32.71 6.97 33.25
C LYS A 1 32.06 5.86 32.45
N ASP A 2 32.88 4.95 31.94
CA ASP A 2 32.42 3.83 31.14
C ASP A 2 31.72 2.84 32.07
N SER A 3 30.48 2.46 31.76
CA SER A 3 29.72 1.45 32.49
C SER A 3 28.69 0.86 31.53
N THR A 4 29.09 -0.26 30.97
CA THR A 4 28.28 -1.30 30.34
C THR A 4 27.09 -1.69 31.20
N ASP A 5 25.89 -1.44 30.70
CA ASP A 5 24.77 -2.36 30.83
C ASP A 5 23.96 -2.28 29.53
N GLY A 6 23.61 -3.43 28.97
CA GLY A 6 22.90 -3.57 27.70
C GLY A 6 21.43 -3.20 27.82
N SER A 7 21.14 -2.01 28.35
CA SER A 7 19.80 -1.45 28.32
C SER A 7 19.51 -1.06 26.88
N CYS A 8 18.63 -1.82 26.22
CA CYS A 8 17.86 -1.26 25.13
C CYS A 8 17.20 0.01 25.69
N SER A 9 17.40 1.17 25.07
CA SER A 9 16.59 2.34 25.45
C SER A 9 15.13 1.99 25.15
N SER A 10 14.21 2.43 25.97
CA SER A 10 12.76 2.32 25.74
C SER A 10 12.38 2.71 24.30
N ALA A 11 13.00 3.76 23.76
CA ALA A 11 12.85 4.17 22.36
C ALA A 11 13.25 3.08 21.36
N LYS A 12 14.37 2.37 21.57
CA LYS A 12 14.80 1.26 20.70
C LYS A 12 13.85 0.08 20.79
N GLU A 13 13.34 -0.23 21.99
CA GLU A 13 12.31 -1.26 22.15
C GLU A 13 11.03 -0.88 21.41
N MET A 14 10.60 0.39 21.48
CA MET A 14 9.47 0.90 20.70
C MET A 14 9.71 0.73 19.19
N THR A 15 10.89 1.10 18.68
CA THR A 15 11.27 0.92 17.27
C THR A 15 11.17 -0.54 16.80
N MET A 16 11.62 -1.47 17.64
CA MET A 16 11.61 -2.91 17.33
C MET A 16 10.21 -3.51 17.43
N LEU A 17 9.50 -3.25 18.53
CA LEU A 17 8.20 -3.87 18.83
C LEU A 17 7.07 -3.34 17.94
N SER A 18 7.14 -2.08 17.51
CA SER A 18 6.18 -1.49 16.57
C SER A 18 6.40 -1.93 15.12
N GLY A 19 7.51 -2.61 14.82
CA GLY A 19 7.90 -2.96 13.45
C GLY A 19 8.44 -1.79 12.63
N ILE A 20 8.69 -0.61 13.23
CA ILE A 20 9.27 0.55 12.51
C ILE A 20 10.63 0.20 11.88
N SER A 21 11.43 -0.62 12.56
CA SER A 21 12.70 -1.15 12.03
C SER A 21 12.56 -1.94 10.73
N GLU A 22 11.37 -2.46 10.41
CA GLU A 22 11.12 -3.30 9.23
C GLU A 22 10.59 -2.49 8.02
N ILE A 23 10.26 -1.20 8.22
CA ILE A 23 9.75 -0.32 7.14
C ILE A 23 10.80 -0.25 6.02
N ILE A 24 12.02 0.18 6.37
CA ILE A 24 13.21 0.14 5.51
C ILE A 24 14.38 -0.39 6.37
N PRO A 25 14.63 -1.71 6.37
CA PRO A 25 15.61 -2.37 7.25
C PRO A 25 17.05 -1.86 7.09
N GLU A 26 17.39 -1.27 5.95
CA GLU A 26 18.72 -0.75 5.66
C GLU A 26 19.02 0.58 6.36
N MET A 27 18.01 1.24 6.93
CA MET A 27 18.20 2.52 7.61
C MET A 27 18.87 2.40 8.96
N GLU A 28 19.82 3.29 9.20
CA GLU A 28 20.27 3.59 10.56
C GLU A 28 19.24 4.50 11.23
N ILE A 29 18.68 4.02 12.35
CA ILE A 29 17.61 4.69 13.08
C ILE A 29 18.18 5.43 14.31
N CYS A 30 17.82 6.70 14.43
CA CYS A 30 18.00 7.52 15.63
C CYS A 30 16.62 7.80 16.23
N ASP A 31 16.27 7.06 17.28
CA ASP A 31 14.97 7.11 17.95
C ASP A 31 14.99 7.88 19.27
N PHE A 32 13.80 8.36 19.67
CA PHE A 32 13.59 9.12 20.89
C PHE A 32 12.17 8.89 21.43
N GLU A 33 12.09 8.55 22.71
CA GLU A 33 10.83 8.47 23.47
C GLU A 33 10.64 9.77 24.26
N PHE A 34 9.42 10.31 24.24
CA PHE A 34 9.04 11.48 25.02
C PHE A 34 8.31 11.10 26.32
N ASP A 35 8.50 11.93 27.35
CA ASP A 35 7.77 11.87 28.61
C ASP A 35 6.72 13.02 28.63
N PRO A 36 5.44 12.76 28.99
CA PRO A 36 4.89 11.50 29.52
C PRO A 36 4.56 10.44 28.47
N CYS A 37 4.47 10.81 27.19
CA CYS A 37 4.28 9.90 26.08
C CYS A 37 4.71 10.56 24.77
N GLY A 38 4.88 9.75 23.73
CA GLY A 38 5.25 10.20 22.39
C GLY A 38 6.51 9.51 21.88
N TYR A 39 6.65 9.46 20.56
CA TYR A 39 7.80 8.85 19.92
C TYR A 39 8.20 9.63 18.67
N SER A 40 9.50 9.74 18.43
CA SER A 40 10.05 10.26 17.18
C SER A 40 11.26 9.45 16.77
N MET A 41 11.47 9.32 15.46
CA MET A 41 12.75 8.86 14.94
C MET A 41 13.10 9.55 13.63
N ASN A 42 14.39 9.54 13.33
CA ASN A 42 14.92 9.77 12.00
C ASN A 42 15.65 8.52 11.53
N GLY A 43 15.50 8.21 10.23
CA GLY A 43 16.21 7.13 9.56
C GLY A 43 17.09 7.69 8.44
N ILE A 44 18.30 7.15 8.29
CA ILE A 44 19.20 7.50 7.18
C ILE A 44 19.72 6.25 6.47
N TYR A 45 19.73 6.27 5.14
CA TYR A 45 20.41 5.26 4.32
C TYR A 45 20.97 5.90 3.05
N GLY A 46 22.28 6.17 3.03
CA GLY A 46 22.91 6.91 1.95
C GLY A 46 22.31 8.32 1.82
N PRO A 47 21.83 8.75 0.63
CA PRO A 47 21.17 10.05 0.45
C PRO A 47 19.72 10.07 0.94
N ALA A 48 19.16 8.90 1.25
CA ALA A 48 17.76 8.72 1.58
C ALA A 48 17.53 8.91 3.08
N VAL A 49 16.42 9.57 3.41
CA VAL A 49 16.07 9.92 4.79
C VAL A 49 14.59 9.63 5.04
N SER A 50 14.26 9.28 6.27
CA SER A 50 12.87 9.24 6.73
C SER A 50 12.72 9.80 8.13
N THR A 51 11.50 10.15 8.49
CA THR A 51 11.16 10.57 9.85
C THR A 51 9.78 10.06 10.25
N ILE A 52 9.62 9.76 11.54
CA ILE A 52 8.34 9.41 12.15
C ILE A 52 8.11 10.29 13.35
N HIS A 53 6.88 10.78 13.50
CA HIS A 53 6.38 11.44 14.71
C HIS A 53 5.08 10.76 15.14
N VAL A 54 4.96 10.42 16.43
CA VAL A 54 3.78 9.75 17.00
C VAL A 54 3.29 10.51 18.23
N THR A 55 1.99 10.82 18.21
CA THR A 55 1.17 11.35 19.31
C THR A 55 0.17 10.24 19.68
N PRO A 56 0.46 9.40 20.69
CA PRO A 56 -0.28 8.17 20.95
C PRO A 56 -1.60 8.35 21.72
N GLU A 57 -1.93 9.57 22.14
CA GLU A 57 -3.05 9.85 23.04
C GLU A 57 -4.41 9.37 22.50
N GLU A 58 -5.20 8.72 23.38
CA GLU A 58 -6.50 8.17 23.03
C GLU A 58 -7.50 9.28 22.63
N GLY A 59 -8.22 9.06 21.52
CA GLY A 59 -9.23 9.99 21.00
C GLY A 59 -8.69 11.11 20.12
N PHE A 60 -7.37 11.30 20.06
CA PHE A 60 -6.71 12.27 19.16
C PHE A 60 -5.33 11.76 18.71
N SER A 61 -5.20 10.45 18.58
CA SER A 61 -3.95 9.79 18.17
C SER A 61 -3.57 10.19 16.75
N TYR A 62 -2.28 10.44 16.53
CA TYR A 62 -1.74 10.80 15.23
C TYR A 62 -0.36 10.18 15.03
N ALA A 63 -0.07 9.77 13.80
CA ALA A 63 1.27 9.37 13.38
C ALA A 63 1.54 9.90 11.97
N SER A 64 2.76 10.36 11.73
CA SER A 64 3.24 10.72 10.40
C SER A 64 4.48 9.92 10.05
N TYR A 65 4.57 9.48 8.80
CA TYR A 65 5.78 8.94 8.20
C TYR A 65 6.12 9.74 6.95
N GLU A 66 7.35 10.23 6.86
CA GLU A 66 7.86 10.91 5.68
C GLU A 66 9.14 10.23 5.21
N ALA A 67 9.30 10.08 3.90
CA ALA A 67 10.43 9.42 3.27
C ALA A 67 10.85 10.20 2.00
N MET A 68 12.12 10.57 1.90
CA MET A 68 12.67 11.37 0.81
C MET A 68 13.95 10.77 0.21
N ASN A 69 14.24 11.16 -1.03
CA ASN A 69 15.46 10.83 -1.78
C ASN A 69 15.68 9.32 -2.04
N PHE A 70 14.60 8.54 -2.10
CA PHE A 70 14.66 7.15 -2.55
C PHE A 70 14.65 7.05 -4.07
N ASN A 71 15.29 6.00 -4.58
CA ASN A 71 15.11 5.60 -5.97
C ASN A 71 13.75 4.89 -6.09
N PRO A 72 12.81 5.36 -6.92
CA PRO A 72 11.52 4.68 -7.13
C PRO A 72 11.64 3.24 -7.63
N SER A 73 12.82 2.83 -8.09
CA SER A 73 13.12 1.47 -8.53
C SER A 73 13.61 0.54 -7.41
N SER A 74 14.07 1.09 -6.27
CA SER A 74 14.56 0.30 -5.13
C SER A 74 13.49 0.04 -4.07
N LEU A 75 12.40 0.81 -4.09
CA LEU A 75 11.27 0.65 -3.18
C LEU A 75 9.98 0.48 -3.98
N VAL A 76 9.22 -0.55 -3.64
CA VAL A 76 7.87 -0.78 -4.15
C VAL A 76 6.92 0.08 -3.32
N TYR A 77 6.17 0.94 -3.99
CA TYR A 77 5.27 1.91 -3.37
C TYR A 77 4.25 1.27 -2.42
N ASP A 78 3.54 0.24 -2.91
CA ASP A 78 2.50 -0.44 -2.12
C ASP A 78 3.10 -1.19 -0.92
N ASP A 79 4.28 -1.78 -1.07
CA ASP A 79 4.95 -2.49 0.03
C ASP A 79 5.38 -1.52 1.13
N LEU A 80 5.86 -0.33 0.77
CA LEU A 80 6.21 0.70 1.74
C LEU A 80 4.97 1.13 2.54
N ILE A 81 3.86 1.42 1.85
CA ILE A 81 2.60 1.78 2.51
C ILE A 81 2.14 0.66 3.44
N LYS A 82 2.12 -0.59 2.97
CA LYS A 82 1.70 -1.75 3.77
C LYS A 82 2.54 -1.92 5.04
N LYS A 83 3.86 -1.73 4.95
CA LYS A 83 4.75 -1.79 6.11
C LYS A 83 4.47 -0.69 7.12
N VAL A 84 4.27 0.55 6.67
CA VAL A 84 3.91 1.67 7.55
C VAL A 84 2.55 1.43 8.21
N LEU A 85 1.56 0.95 7.46
CA LEU A 85 0.23 0.63 7.99
C LEU A 85 0.27 -0.52 9.01
N ALA A 86 1.17 -1.50 8.83
CA ALA A 86 1.35 -2.57 9.81
C ALA A 86 1.85 -2.08 11.18
N CYS A 87 2.53 -0.93 11.22
CA CYS A 87 3.00 -0.31 12.47
C CYS A 87 1.88 0.40 13.24
N PHE A 88 0.99 1.09 12.53
CA PHE A 88 0.07 2.06 13.15
C PHE A 88 -1.40 1.67 13.06
N CYS A 89 -1.79 0.83 12.10
CA CYS A 89 -3.16 0.36 11.87
C CYS A 89 -4.23 1.47 12.01
N PRO A 90 -4.08 2.63 11.32
CA PRO A 90 -4.99 3.76 11.51
C PRO A 90 -6.41 3.44 11.02
N SER A 91 -7.43 4.11 11.57
CA SER A 91 -8.79 4.07 10.99
C SER A 91 -8.85 4.81 9.65
N ASP A 92 -8.12 5.91 9.56
CA ASP A 92 -8.08 6.81 8.42
C ASP A 92 -6.65 7.28 8.20
N PHE A 93 -6.21 7.35 6.95
CA PHE A 93 -4.90 7.91 6.63
C PHE A 93 -4.91 8.61 5.28
N SER A 94 -3.84 9.36 5.01
CA SER A 94 -3.63 9.98 3.70
C SER A 94 -2.18 9.81 3.28
N VAL A 95 -1.98 9.73 1.96
CA VAL A 95 -0.65 9.63 1.35
C VAL A 95 -0.49 10.74 0.35
N ALA A 96 0.59 11.50 0.47
CA ALA A 96 1.00 12.50 -0.49
C ALA A 96 2.37 12.10 -1.07
N VAL A 97 2.46 12.00 -2.39
CA VAL A 97 3.70 11.65 -3.09
C VAL A 97 4.02 12.77 -4.07
N THR A 98 5.22 13.34 -3.94
CA THR A 98 5.76 14.32 -4.89
C THR A 98 6.93 13.71 -5.64
N ILE A 99 6.89 13.77 -6.97
CA ILE A 99 7.91 13.17 -7.83
C ILE A 99 8.35 14.20 -8.86
N PHE A 100 9.66 14.40 -8.96
CA PHE A 100 10.27 15.24 -9.99
C PHE A 100 10.90 14.35 -11.07
N GLY A 101 10.77 14.74 -12.35
CA GLY A 101 11.25 13.95 -13.49
C GLY A 101 10.16 13.31 -14.35
N GLY A 102 8.88 13.63 -14.11
CA GLY A 102 7.73 13.22 -14.90
C GLY A 102 7.22 11.79 -14.64
N HIS A 103 6.04 11.48 -15.20
CA HIS A 103 5.36 10.18 -15.02
C HIS A 103 6.22 8.96 -15.40
N GLY A 104 7.06 9.08 -16.44
CA GLY A 104 7.94 7.99 -16.85
C GLY A 104 8.96 7.59 -15.78
N PHE A 105 9.39 8.55 -14.95
CA PHE A 105 10.28 8.30 -13.82
C PHE A 105 9.52 7.77 -12.60
N ALA A 106 8.28 8.22 -12.41
CA ALA A 106 7.43 7.88 -11.27
C ALA A 106 7.01 6.39 -11.21
N LYS A 107 6.91 5.69 -12.34
CA LYS A 107 6.51 4.26 -12.38
C LYS A 107 5.22 4.00 -11.58
N SER A 108 5.26 3.13 -10.56
CA SER A 108 4.12 2.81 -9.69
C SER A 108 3.73 3.95 -8.74
N TRP A 109 4.63 4.90 -8.50
CA TRP A 109 4.42 5.99 -7.55
C TRP A 109 3.50 7.11 -8.09
N ALA A 110 3.23 7.11 -9.40
CA ALA A 110 2.21 7.97 -10.02
C ALA A 110 0.90 7.20 -10.27
N LYS A 111 0.53 6.30 -9.37
CA LYS A 111 -0.71 5.53 -9.41
C LYS A 111 -1.37 5.49 -8.04
N GLY A 112 -2.65 5.12 -8.03
CA GLY A 112 -3.36 4.79 -6.80
C GLY A 112 -2.68 3.64 -6.07
N ALA A 113 -2.55 3.74 -4.74
CA ALA A 113 -2.04 2.66 -3.91
C ALA A 113 -3.08 1.57 -3.75
N GLU A 114 -2.68 0.30 -3.81
CA GLU A 114 -3.57 -0.84 -3.62
C GLU A 114 -3.38 -1.43 -2.22
N VAL A 115 -4.36 -1.16 -1.34
CA VAL A 115 -4.33 -1.55 0.07
C VAL A 115 -5.65 -2.24 0.44
N ASP A 116 -5.69 -3.57 0.37
CA ASP A 116 -6.92 -4.38 0.50
C ASP A 116 -7.78 -4.10 1.75
N SER A 117 -7.15 -3.72 2.87
CA SER A 117 -7.84 -3.44 4.15
C SER A 117 -8.44 -2.03 4.23
N TYR A 118 -8.26 -1.21 3.19
CA TYR A 118 -8.65 0.19 3.17
C TYR A 118 -9.37 0.54 1.88
N MET A 119 -10.42 1.34 1.99
CA MET A 119 -11.12 1.93 0.86
C MET A 119 -10.44 3.26 0.52
N CYS A 120 -10.16 3.49 -0.77
CA CYS A 120 -9.67 4.79 -1.24
C CYS A 120 -10.86 5.74 -1.41
N ASP A 121 -10.88 6.84 -0.66
CA ASP A 121 -11.98 7.82 -0.67
C ASP A 121 -11.75 8.90 -1.73
N ASP A 122 -10.55 9.48 -1.75
CA ASP A 122 -10.13 10.49 -2.73
C ASP A 122 -8.83 10.08 -3.41
N LEU A 123 -8.72 10.41 -4.70
CA LEU A 123 -7.51 10.33 -5.50
C LEU A 123 -7.38 11.62 -6.30
N VAL A 124 -6.34 12.40 -6.00
CA VAL A 124 -6.05 13.66 -6.69
C VAL A 124 -4.66 13.58 -7.32
N GLU A 125 -4.61 13.86 -8.61
CA GLU A 125 -3.37 14.02 -9.38
C GLU A 125 -3.24 15.47 -9.80
N GLN A 126 -2.05 16.05 -9.59
CA GLN A 126 -1.75 17.42 -9.99
C GLN A 126 -0.36 17.51 -10.63
N GLU A 127 -0.29 18.11 -11.81
CA GLU A 127 0.98 18.47 -12.44
C GLU A 127 1.60 19.69 -11.74
N LEU A 128 2.89 19.59 -11.43
CA LEU A 128 3.68 20.64 -10.81
C LEU A 128 4.60 21.29 -11.84
N PRO A 129 5.02 22.56 -11.62
CA PRO A 129 6.00 23.21 -12.47
C PRO A 129 7.27 22.38 -12.67
N GLY A 130 7.81 22.38 -13.89
CA GLY A 130 9.00 21.59 -14.22
C GLY A 130 8.72 20.10 -14.48
N GLY A 131 7.46 19.72 -14.74
CA GLY A 131 7.08 18.34 -15.05
C GLY A 131 7.09 17.44 -13.82
N GLY A 132 6.94 18.02 -12.63
CA GLY A 132 6.70 17.26 -11.41
C GLY A 132 5.25 16.77 -11.33
N VAL A 133 4.99 15.79 -10.49
CA VAL A 133 3.64 15.26 -10.25
C VAL A 133 3.43 15.16 -8.74
N LEU A 134 2.25 15.60 -8.28
CA LEU A 134 1.73 15.38 -6.94
C LEU A 134 0.58 14.39 -7.03
N MET A 135 0.67 13.30 -6.26
CA MET A 135 -0.43 12.38 -6.00
C MET A 135 -0.86 12.54 -4.56
N TYR A 136 -2.16 12.76 -4.32
CA TYR A 136 -2.77 12.75 -3.00
C TYR A 136 -3.87 11.70 -2.95
N GLN A 137 -3.91 10.94 -1.86
CA GLN A 137 -4.86 9.87 -1.65
C GLN A 137 -5.34 9.87 -0.20
N SER A 138 -6.63 9.69 0.03
CA SER A 138 -7.23 9.47 1.35
C SER A 138 -7.84 8.07 1.42
N PHE A 139 -7.80 7.49 2.61
CA PHE A 139 -8.26 6.13 2.84
C PHE A 139 -8.93 5.97 4.20
N THR A 140 -9.98 5.16 4.24
CA THR A 140 -10.67 4.71 5.45
C THR A 140 -10.68 3.18 5.54
N ALA A 141 -10.46 2.64 6.73
CA ALA A 141 -10.42 1.20 6.99
C ALA A 141 -11.76 0.52 6.66
N VAL A 142 -11.69 -0.63 5.96
CA VAL A 142 -12.88 -1.41 5.64
C VAL A 142 -13.34 -2.18 6.88
N THR A 143 -14.58 -1.95 7.32
CA THR A 143 -15.16 -2.70 8.44
C THR A 143 -15.46 -4.15 8.01
N PRO A 144 -14.97 -5.17 8.74
CA PRO A 144 -15.29 -6.57 8.43
C PRO A 144 -16.81 -6.81 8.45
N GLY A 145 -17.38 -7.16 7.28
CA GLY A 145 -18.82 -7.40 7.12
C GLY A 145 -19.62 -6.25 6.52
N ALA A 146 -19.00 -5.10 6.23
CA ALA A 146 -19.60 -4.04 5.43
C ALA A 146 -19.64 -4.46 3.95
N VAL A 147 -20.66 -5.22 3.56
CA VAL A 147 -21.00 -5.42 2.15
C VAL A 147 -21.91 -4.30 1.70
N SER A 148 -21.47 -3.53 0.69
CA SER A 148 -22.37 -2.64 -0.04
C SER A 148 -23.60 -3.43 -0.52
N PRO A 149 -24.81 -2.87 -0.45
CA PRO A 149 -25.98 -3.51 -1.01
C PRO A 149 -25.70 -3.87 -2.48
N ARG A 150 -25.79 -5.17 -2.83
CA ARG A 150 -25.81 -5.56 -4.23
C ARG A 150 -27.03 -4.88 -4.86
N SER A 151 -26.82 -4.08 -5.91
CA SER A 151 -27.91 -3.50 -6.68
C SER A 151 -28.85 -4.63 -7.14
N THR A 152 -30.08 -4.62 -6.61
CA THR A 152 -31.18 -5.50 -7.03
C THR A 152 -32.06 -4.86 -8.10
N LEU A 153 -31.64 -3.71 -8.65
CA LEU A 153 -32.38 -2.96 -9.66
C LEU A 153 -31.95 -3.39 -11.07
N ASP A 154 -32.34 -4.60 -11.49
CA ASP A 154 -32.34 -5.02 -12.90
C ASP A 154 -33.51 -4.37 -13.67
N GLY A 155 -33.66 -3.04 -13.61
CA GLY A 155 -34.94 -2.41 -13.94
C GLY A 155 -34.95 -1.00 -14.50
N TRP A 156 -33.82 -0.45 -14.95
CA TRP A 156 -33.80 0.85 -15.66
C TRP A 156 -33.23 0.75 -17.08
N ASN A 157 -33.84 -0.10 -17.89
CA ASN A 157 -33.91 0.13 -19.33
C ASN A 157 -35.33 0.59 -19.65
N SER A 158 -35.54 1.91 -19.69
CA SER A 158 -36.65 2.47 -20.45
C SER A 158 -36.15 2.76 -21.85
N ASP A 159 -36.07 1.71 -22.67
CA ASP A 159 -36.31 1.85 -24.10
C ASP A 159 -37.02 0.57 -24.55
N GLY A 160 -38.33 0.72 -24.75
CA GLY A 160 -39.20 -0.35 -25.18
C GLY A 160 -38.91 -0.74 -26.63
N ALA A 161 -38.60 -2.01 -26.85
CA ALA A 161 -39.10 -2.79 -27.97
C ALA A 161 -38.73 -4.26 -27.76
N GLU A 162 -39.75 -5.01 -27.40
CA GLU A 162 -39.85 -6.47 -27.36
C GLU A 162 -39.41 -7.11 -28.69
N MET A 163 -38.59 -8.16 -28.64
CA MET A 163 -38.70 -9.33 -29.54
C MET A 163 -38.16 -10.58 -28.84
N VAL A 164 -39.06 -11.53 -28.62
CA VAL A 164 -38.84 -12.89 -28.13
C VAL A 164 -38.13 -13.75 -29.18
N ALA A 165 -37.12 -14.53 -28.80
CA ALA A 165 -36.78 -15.77 -29.49
C ALA A 165 -36.26 -16.85 -28.53
N LYS A 166 -36.79 -18.05 -28.74
CA LYS A 166 -36.75 -19.29 -27.95
C LYS A 166 -35.37 -19.94 -27.75
N SER A 167 -35.17 -20.44 -26.52
CA SER A 167 -34.58 -21.73 -26.10
C SER A 167 -33.74 -22.56 -27.09
N LYS A 168 -32.54 -22.99 -26.66
CA LYS A 168 -32.22 -24.43 -26.60
C LYS A 168 -31.06 -24.76 -25.68
N GLU A 169 -31.27 -25.82 -24.92
CA GLU A 169 -30.34 -26.54 -24.06
C GLU A 169 -29.33 -27.37 -24.89
N MET A 170 -28.19 -27.66 -24.26
CA MET A 170 -27.28 -28.80 -24.47
C MET A 170 -26.11 -28.66 -25.47
N SER A 171 -24.87 -28.71 -24.97
CA SER A 171 -23.90 -29.77 -25.32
C SER A 171 -22.60 -29.63 -24.52
N VAL A 172 -21.99 -30.79 -24.26
CA VAL A 172 -20.93 -31.09 -23.30
C VAL A 172 -19.62 -31.40 -24.02
N CYS A 173 -18.49 -31.02 -23.39
CA CYS A 173 -17.10 -31.48 -23.49
C CYS A 173 -16.33 -31.35 -24.81
N TRP A 174 -15.10 -30.80 -24.74
CA TRP A 174 -13.85 -31.43 -25.23
C TRP A 174 -12.60 -30.87 -24.51
N GLU A 175 -12.02 -31.67 -23.61
CA GLU A 175 -10.57 -31.79 -23.35
C GLU A 175 -10.33 -33.31 -23.45
N GLY A 176 -9.33 -33.88 -24.12
CA GLY A 176 -8.01 -33.38 -24.44
C GLY A 176 -7.02 -34.35 -23.80
N GLU A 177 -6.64 -35.44 -24.47
CA GLU A 177 -5.43 -36.16 -24.06
C GLU A 177 -4.73 -36.84 -25.24
N LYS A 178 -3.44 -36.51 -25.37
CA LYS A 178 -2.50 -37.04 -26.35
C LYS A 178 -2.05 -38.43 -25.91
N ALA A 179 -2.07 -39.39 -26.83
CA ALA A 179 -1.27 -40.60 -26.73
C ALA A 179 -0.17 -40.58 -27.80
N VAL A 180 1.08 -40.48 -27.33
CA VAL A 180 2.30 -40.70 -28.10
C VAL A 180 2.45 -42.20 -28.38
N LYS A 181 2.72 -42.59 -29.63
CA LYS A 181 3.52 -43.78 -29.94
C LYS A 181 4.53 -43.47 -31.05
N LYS A 182 5.77 -43.75 -30.71
CA LYS A 182 6.98 -43.71 -31.52
C LYS A 182 7.35 -45.17 -31.85
N LYS A 183 7.78 -45.45 -33.08
CA LYS A 183 8.76 -46.47 -33.52
C LYS A 183 8.81 -46.43 -35.05
N ASP A 184 9.93 -45.96 -35.62
CA ASP A 184 11.07 -46.77 -36.13
C ASP A 184 10.66 -47.58 -37.36
N ALA A 185 11.42 -47.75 -38.43
CA ALA A 185 12.58 -47.15 -39.06
C ALA A 185 12.74 -47.97 -40.36
N ASP A 186 13.19 -47.38 -41.46
CA ASP A 186 13.88 -48.14 -42.52
C ASP A 186 14.81 -47.19 -43.30
N ALA A 187 16.07 -47.19 -42.85
CA ALA A 187 17.27 -47.38 -43.67
C ALA A 187 18.40 -47.85 -42.74
#